data_AF-A0A286G9B1-F1
#
_entry.id   AF-A0A286G9B1-F1
#
_cell.length_a   1.000
_cell.length_b   1.000
_cell.length_c   1.000
_cell.angle_alpha   90.00
_cell.angle_beta   90.00
_cell.angle_gamma   90.00
#
_symmetry.space_group_name_H-M   'P 1'
#
loop_
_entity.id
_entity.type
_entity.pdbx_description
1 polymer ?
#
loop_
_entity_poly.entity_id
_entity_poly.type
_entity_poly.pdbx_seq_one_letter_code
_entity_poly.pdbx_strand_id
1 'polypeptide(L)'
;MNLQTSVNILQNRDWQLVYQSSTCCIYNSVAQYLVTPLKSLGSIPNGTLDTLFRAAYTPHKTSFKGQHTKKIAVPVVPVVLEKKGGQLWGRVELQGILIITSGATHETTISKLQTQLNELTNYLSAHDIDREILPNDFVFNFHHDLTCVRELFQRFKINHLADQTNIPQELLSQFLTNKQHPSTKEAQKIEMLIQQLGREMINFSLL
;
A
#
# COMPACT_ATOMS: atom_id res chain seq x y z
N MET A 1 -7.71 8.78 1.52
CA MET A 1 -7.18 9.18 2.84
C MET A 1 -5.70 9.54 2.67
N ASN A 2 -5.18 10.55 3.37
CA ASN A 2 -3.74 10.84 3.39
C ASN A 2 -3.05 10.13 4.58
N LEU A 3 -1.72 10.07 4.58
CA LEU A 3 -0.97 9.34 5.62
C LEU A 3 -1.12 9.97 6.99
N GLN A 4 -1.10 11.29 7.08
CA GLN A 4 -1.26 11.99 8.36
C GLN A 4 -2.61 11.68 9.02
N THR A 5 -3.70 11.68 8.26
CA THR A 5 -5.02 11.29 8.77
C THR A 5 -5.02 9.86 9.28
N SER A 6 -4.35 8.94 8.56
CA SER A 6 -4.28 7.54 8.95
C SER A 6 -3.48 7.37 10.25
N VAL A 7 -2.35 8.05 10.37
CA VAL A 7 -1.52 8.08 11.59
C VAL A 7 -2.30 8.67 12.77
N ASN A 8 -3.03 9.77 12.58
CA ASN A 8 -3.85 10.36 13.64
C ASN A 8 -4.93 9.37 14.14
N ILE A 9 -5.51 8.55 13.25
CA ILE A 9 -6.44 7.48 13.64
C ILE A 9 -5.74 6.43 14.51
N LEU A 10 -4.51 6.05 14.14
CA LEU A 10 -3.73 5.08 14.92
C LEU A 10 -3.31 5.63 16.28
N GLN A 11 -2.96 6.90 16.38
CA GLN A 11 -2.59 7.53 17.65
C GLN A 11 -3.74 7.55 18.67
N ASN A 12 -4.99 7.61 18.19
CA ASN A 12 -6.17 7.47 19.03
C ASN A 12 -6.42 6.03 19.51
N ARG A 13 -5.56 5.08 19.13
CA ARG A 13 -5.65 3.63 19.41
C ARG A 13 -4.31 3.05 19.82
N ASP A 14 -3.68 3.67 20.82
CA ASP A 14 -2.48 3.22 21.52
C ASP A 14 -1.16 3.27 20.74
N TRP A 15 -1.14 3.84 19.53
CA TRP A 15 0.12 4.12 18.83
C TRP A 15 0.76 5.41 19.32
N GLN A 16 1.93 5.34 19.93
CA GLN A 16 2.64 6.50 20.46
C GLN A 16 3.80 6.89 19.56
N LEU A 17 3.96 8.19 19.31
CA LEU A 17 5.18 8.70 18.66
C LEU A 17 6.34 8.56 19.64
N VAL A 18 7.35 7.76 19.28
CA VAL A 18 8.51 7.49 20.15
C VAL A 18 9.80 8.12 19.64
N TYR A 19 9.85 8.47 18.35
CA TYR A 19 10.99 9.15 17.76
C TYR A 19 10.58 9.94 16.51
N GLN A 20 11.24 11.07 16.30
CA GLN A 20 11.05 11.93 15.13
C GLN A 20 12.40 12.48 14.68
N SER A 21 12.71 12.33 13.40
CA SER A 21 13.87 12.95 12.74
C SER A 21 13.42 13.99 11.72
N SER A 22 14.38 14.55 10.97
CA SER A 22 14.08 15.43 9.83
C SER A 22 13.43 14.69 8.66
N THR A 23 13.50 13.35 8.63
CA THR A 23 13.03 12.54 7.50
C THR A 23 11.85 11.64 7.85
N CYS A 24 11.73 11.16 9.10
CA CYS A 24 10.69 10.22 9.48
C CYS A 24 10.16 10.36 10.91
N CYS A 25 9.04 9.71 11.16
CA CYS A 25 8.46 9.50 12.48
C CYS A 25 8.41 7.99 12.75
N ILE A 26 8.74 7.58 13.98
CA ILE A 26 8.62 6.21 14.46
C ILE A 26 7.54 6.18 15.53
N TYR A 27 6.55 5.33 15.33
CA TYR A 27 5.47 5.06 16.26
C TYR A 27 5.62 3.66 16.83
N ASN A 28 5.21 3.47 18.07
CA ASN A 28 5.21 2.19 18.75
C ASN A 28 3.83 1.85 19.33
N SER A 29 3.42 0.58 19.23
CA SER A 29 2.30 0.01 19.97
C SER A 29 2.59 -1.46 20.28
N VAL A 30 2.62 -1.85 21.56
CA VAL A 30 2.78 -3.24 22.02
C VAL A 30 3.82 -4.03 21.22
N ALA A 31 5.07 -3.53 21.19
CA ALA A 31 6.16 -4.18 20.45
C ALA A 31 5.94 -4.24 18.91
N GLN A 32 5.19 -3.30 18.35
CA GLN A 32 5.10 -3.06 16.91
C GLN A 32 5.64 -1.66 16.60
N TYR A 33 6.34 -1.52 15.49
CA TYR A 33 6.87 -0.24 15.02
C TYR A 33 6.26 0.12 13.67
N LEU A 34 5.88 1.37 13.55
CA LEU A 34 5.43 1.98 12.31
C LEU A 34 6.36 3.15 12.02
N VAL A 35 7.00 3.13 10.86
CA VAL A 35 7.84 4.23 10.40
C VAL A 35 7.18 4.89 9.20
N THR A 36 6.94 6.19 9.29
CA THR A 36 6.33 6.99 8.21
C THR A 36 7.26 8.14 7.83
N PRO A 37 7.19 8.68 6.61
CA PRO A 37 7.86 9.93 6.30
C PRO A 37 7.29 11.05 7.18
N LEU A 38 8.13 12.01 7.54
CA LEU A 38 7.68 13.21 8.27
C LEU A 38 6.64 14.00 7.46
N LYS A 39 6.80 14.00 6.12
CA LYS A 39 5.87 14.61 5.18
C LYS A 39 5.51 13.61 4.10
N SER A 40 4.23 13.25 4.02
CA SER A 40 3.69 12.52 2.87
C SER A 40 3.04 13.49 1.90
N LEU A 41 3.35 13.36 0.62
CA LEU A 41 2.64 14.08 -0.43
C LEU A 41 1.52 13.19 -0.96
N GLY A 42 0.29 13.69 -1.05
CA GLY A 42 -0.81 13.00 -1.72
C GLY A 42 -1.56 11.96 -0.87
N SER A 43 -2.42 11.20 -1.54
CA SER A 43 -3.25 10.18 -0.92
C SER A 43 -2.58 8.80 -0.96
N ILE A 44 -2.67 8.05 0.14
CA ILE A 44 -2.08 6.72 0.22
C ILE A 44 -2.82 5.78 -0.75
N PRO A 45 -2.11 4.92 -1.48
CA PRO A 45 -2.70 3.82 -2.23
C PRO A 45 -3.48 2.84 -1.34
N ASN A 46 -4.46 2.16 -1.92
CA ASN A 46 -5.36 1.32 -1.13
C ASN A 46 -4.63 0.09 -0.58
N GLY A 47 -3.72 -0.54 -1.34
CA GLY A 47 -2.94 -1.69 -0.86
C GLY A 47 -2.06 -1.33 0.34
N THR A 48 -1.43 -0.15 0.28
CA THR A 48 -0.62 0.41 1.36
C THR A 48 -1.47 0.82 2.57
N LEU A 49 -2.65 1.40 2.35
CA LEU A 49 -3.59 1.76 3.42
C LEU A 49 -4.14 0.51 4.14
N ASP A 50 -4.54 -0.50 3.38
CA ASP A 50 -5.03 -1.78 3.89
C ASP A 50 -3.94 -2.47 4.72
N THR A 51 -2.70 -2.42 4.24
CA THR A 51 -1.54 -2.93 4.96
C THR A 51 -1.29 -2.19 6.26
N LEU A 52 -1.36 -0.85 6.25
CA LEU A 52 -1.21 -0.03 7.45
C LEU A 52 -2.20 -0.44 8.54
N PHE A 53 -3.48 -0.52 8.21
CA PHE A 53 -4.49 -0.91 9.19
C PHE A 53 -4.40 -2.39 9.57
N ARG A 54 -4.07 -3.28 8.64
CA ARG A 54 -3.82 -4.69 8.96
C ARG A 54 -2.69 -4.84 9.96
N ALA A 55 -1.56 -4.19 9.73
CA ALA A 55 -0.41 -4.22 10.64
C ALA A 55 -0.78 -3.64 12.01
N ALA A 56 -1.57 -2.56 12.04
CA ALA A 56 -1.98 -1.91 13.26
C ALA A 56 -3.00 -2.69 14.11
N TYR A 57 -3.85 -3.50 13.48
CA TYR A 57 -4.95 -4.21 14.17
C TYR A 57 -4.74 -5.71 14.32
N THR A 58 -3.73 -6.31 13.68
CA THR A 58 -3.47 -7.74 13.82
C THR A 58 -2.66 -7.99 15.09
N PRO A 59 -3.21 -8.67 16.11
CA PRO A 59 -2.44 -9.02 17.30
C PRO A 59 -1.31 -9.96 16.90
N HIS A 60 -0.06 -9.55 17.13
CA HIS A 60 1.08 -10.40 16.82
C HIS A 60 1.15 -11.57 17.82
N LYS A 61 1.03 -12.79 17.30
CA LYS A 61 1.45 -14.00 18.01
C LYS A 61 2.94 -14.22 17.73
N THR A 62 3.76 -14.00 18.75
CA THR A 62 5.17 -14.43 18.91
C THR A 62 6.27 -13.76 18.06
N SER A 63 7.50 -13.81 18.59
CA SER A 63 8.76 -13.18 18.17
C SER A 63 9.30 -13.61 16.81
N PHE A 64 10.07 -12.72 16.18
CA PHE A 64 10.94 -13.04 15.06
C PHE A 64 11.95 -14.10 15.50
N LYS A 65 11.81 -15.30 14.95
CA LYS A 65 12.91 -16.25 14.90
C LYS A 65 13.63 -15.92 13.61
N GLY A 66 14.67 -15.10 13.69
CA GLY A 66 15.60 -14.93 12.59
C GLY A 66 15.99 -16.32 12.11
N GLN A 67 15.71 -16.63 10.84
CA GLN A 67 16.25 -17.84 10.24
C GLN A 67 17.75 -17.61 10.04
N HIS A 68 18.52 -17.83 11.11
CA HIS A 68 19.96 -18.04 11.04
C HIS A 68 20.22 -19.39 10.38
N THR A 69 19.97 -19.48 9.07
CA THR A 69 20.54 -20.57 8.28
C THR A 69 22.04 -20.29 8.16
N LYS A 70 22.87 -21.23 8.62
CA LYS A 70 24.35 -21.23 8.57
C LYS A 70 24.96 -21.14 7.15
N LYS A 71 24.65 -20.08 6.39
CA LYS A 71 25.35 -19.66 5.19
C LYS A 71 25.39 -18.14 5.16
N ILE A 72 26.57 -17.61 4.87
CA ILE A 72 26.87 -16.19 4.65
C ILE A 72 26.06 -15.72 3.43
N ALA A 73 24.78 -15.47 3.61
CA ALA A 73 23.89 -14.93 2.59
C ALA A 73 23.45 -13.56 3.07
N VAL A 74 23.74 -12.52 2.29
CA VAL A 74 23.30 -11.15 2.56
C VAL A 74 21.78 -11.17 2.70
N PRO A 75 21.22 -10.72 3.83
CA PRO A 75 19.78 -10.82 4.05
C PRO A 75 18.96 -10.02 3.05
N VAL A 76 17.81 -10.58 2.70
CA VAL A 76 16.92 -10.04 1.68
C VAL A 76 15.73 -9.39 2.35
N VAL A 77 15.52 -8.10 2.09
CA VAL A 77 14.41 -7.33 2.64
C VAL A 77 13.34 -7.14 1.56
N PRO A 78 12.13 -7.67 1.73
CA PRO A 78 11.06 -7.50 0.76
C PRO A 78 10.56 -6.05 0.78
N VAL A 79 10.51 -5.45 -0.40
CA VAL A 79 9.93 -4.12 -0.62
C VAL A 79 8.73 -4.29 -1.53
N VAL A 80 7.57 -3.81 -1.09
CA VAL A 80 6.38 -3.73 -1.93
C VAL A 80 6.22 -2.30 -2.46
N LEU A 81 6.13 -2.18 -3.78
CA LEU A 81 5.97 -0.94 -4.51
C LEU A 81 4.53 -0.80 -5.03
N GLU A 82 3.94 0.37 -4.87
CA GLU A 82 2.58 0.66 -5.33
C GLU A 82 2.50 2.07 -5.93
N LYS A 83 2.05 2.16 -7.19
CA LYS A 83 1.93 3.45 -7.87
C LYS A 83 0.57 4.08 -7.61
N LYS A 84 0.55 5.38 -7.32
CA LYS A 84 -0.69 6.17 -7.26
C LYS A 84 -0.46 7.60 -7.70
N GLY A 85 -1.16 7.99 -8.77
CA GLY A 85 -0.91 9.27 -9.43
C GLY A 85 0.55 9.35 -9.90
N GLY A 86 1.17 10.52 -9.70
CA GLY A 86 2.58 10.74 -10.01
C GLY A 86 3.57 10.28 -8.94
N GLN A 87 3.19 9.36 -8.06
CA GLN A 87 4.07 8.87 -6.98
C GLN A 87 4.17 7.36 -6.94
N LEU A 88 5.35 6.90 -6.54
CA LEU A 88 5.64 5.53 -6.19
C LEU A 88 5.70 5.43 -4.65
N TRP A 89 4.83 4.61 -4.10
CA TRP A 89 4.85 4.26 -2.69
C TRP A 89 5.69 3.01 -2.51
N GLY A 90 6.49 2.99 -1.45
CA GLY A 90 7.28 1.84 -1.06
C GLY A 90 6.99 1.48 0.38
N ARG A 91 6.90 0.18 0.66
CA ARG A 91 6.78 -0.31 2.02
C ARG A 91 7.60 -1.55 2.27
N VAL A 92 8.08 -1.66 3.50
CA VAL A 92 8.77 -2.85 4.04
C VAL A 92 7.92 -3.39 5.17
N GLU A 93 7.56 -4.67 5.06
CA GLU A 93 6.82 -5.42 6.06
C GLU A 93 7.76 -6.47 6.67
N LEU A 94 8.23 -6.22 7.89
CA LEU A 94 8.98 -7.18 8.70
C LEU A 94 8.17 -7.49 9.95
N GLN A 95 8.58 -8.49 10.71
CA GLN A 95 7.81 -8.89 11.88
C GLN A 95 7.74 -7.78 12.92
N GLY A 96 6.52 -7.31 13.19
CA GLY A 96 6.27 -6.18 14.08
C GLY A 96 6.82 -4.85 13.56
N ILE A 97 7.14 -4.72 12.27
CA ILE A 97 7.64 -3.48 11.68
C ILE A 97 6.96 -3.24 10.34
N LEU A 98 6.42 -2.04 10.21
CA LEU A 98 5.93 -1.52 8.95
C LEU A 98 6.62 -0.20 8.67
N ILE A 99 7.34 -0.12 7.55
CA ILE A 99 7.96 1.12 7.09
C ILE A 99 7.25 1.50 5.81
N ILE A 100 6.75 2.74 5.74
CA ILE A 100 6.07 3.28 4.56
C ILE A 100 6.78 4.55 4.15
N THR A 101 6.93 4.75 2.84
CA THR A 101 7.38 6.01 2.24
C THR A 101 6.79 6.22 0.85
N SER A 102 7.05 7.38 0.26
CA SER A 102 6.78 7.64 -1.14
C SER A 102 7.84 8.53 -1.79
N GLY A 103 8.03 8.34 -3.09
CA GLY A 103 8.94 9.11 -3.94
C GLY A 103 8.33 9.37 -5.31
N ALA A 104 8.96 10.29 -6.05
CA ALA A 104 8.58 10.54 -7.44
C ALA A 104 9.16 9.46 -8.39
N THR A 105 10.23 8.79 -7.96
CA THR A 105 10.95 7.77 -8.73
C THR A 105 11.25 6.55 -7.87
N HIS A 106 11.67 5.47 -8.51
CA HIS A 106 12.14 4.26 -7.86
C HIS A 106 13.33 4.53 -6.92
N GLU A 107 14.33 5.26 -7.39
CA GLU A 107 15.57 5.58 -6.65
C GLU A 107 15.26 6.43 -5.41
N THR A 108 14.42 7.46 -5.57
CA THR A 108 14.04 8.32 -4.44
C THR A 108 13.22 7.57 -3.39
N THR A 109 12.39 6.62 -3.81
CA THR A 109 11.61 5.76 -2.91
C THR A 109 12.52 4.81 -2.15
N ILE A 110 13.46 4.16 -2.84
CA ILE A 110 14.45 3.24 -2.24
C ILE A 110 15.34 3.96 -1.24
N SER A 111 15.90 5.10 -1.64
CA SER A 111 16.79 5.88 -0.77
C SER A 111 16.07 6.27 0.53
N LYS A 112 14.80 6.69 0.45
CA LYS A 112 13.99 6.99 1.63
C LYS A 112 13.72 5.77 2.50
N LEU A 113 13.41 4.62 1.90
CA LEU A 113 13.24 3.36 2.65
C LEU A 113 14.52 2.99 3.40
N GLN A 114 15.68 3.07 2.74
CA GLN A 114 16.98 2.81 3.37
C GLN A 114 17.25 3.76 4.53
N THR A 115 17.01 5.07 4.34
CA THR A 115 17.16 6.05 5.41
C THR A 115 16.26 5.73 6.60
N GLN A 116 14.97 5.45 6.37
CA GLN A 116 14.03 5.11 7.43
C GLN A 116 14.40 3.81 8.17
N LEU A 117 14.93 2.84 7.44
CA LEU A 117 15.41 1.59 7.99
C LEU A 117 16.58 1.82 8.96
N ASN A 118 17.55 2.63 8.52
CA ASN A 118 18.72 3.00 9.31
C ASN A 118 18.32 3.82 10.55
N GLU A 119 17.38 4.75 10.40
CA GLU A 119 16.84 5.55 11.52
C GLU A 119 16.16 4.65 12.56
N LEU A 120 15.38 3.66 12.13
CA LEU A 120 14.78 2.68 13.03
C LEU A 120 15.84 1.83 13.73
N THR A 121 16.82 1.30 13.00
CA THR A 121 17.92 0.50 13.58
C THR A 121 18.72 1.30 14.61
N ASN A 122 19.03 2.57 14.31
CA ASN A 122 19.72 3.47 15.22
C ASN A 122 18.88 3.74 16.48
N TYR A 123 17.59 4.02 16.30
CA TYR A 123 16.67 4.24 17.41
C TYR A 123 16.62 3.03 18.36
N LEU A 124 16.46 1.82 17.81
CA LEU A 124 16.38 0.60 18.59
C LEU A 124 17.68 0.29 19.33
N SER A 125 18.82 0.46 18.65
CA SER A 125 20.15 0.26 19.25
C SER A 125 20.41 1.24 20.40
N ALA A 126 20.00 2.50 20.25
CA ALA A 126 20.17 3.52 21.29
C ALA A 126 19.33 3.27 22.55
N HIS A 127 18.29 2.44 22.45
CA HIS A 127 17.37 2.11 23.55
C HIS A 127 17.54 0.68 24.07
N ASP A 128 18.61 -0.03 23.65
CA ASP A 128 18.90 -1.42 24.03
C ASP A 128 17.71 -2.37 23.78
N ILE A 129 16.93 -2.08 22.73
CA ILE A 129 15.77 -2.88 22.34
C ILE A 129 16.30 -4.02 21.48
N ASP A 130 16.59 -5.15 22.12
CA ASP A 130 17.13 -6.33 21.45
C ASP A 130 16.14 -6.87 20.43
N ARG A 131 16.46 -6.60 19.18
CA ARG A 131 15.74 -7.11 18.04
C ARG A 131 16.74 -7.32 16.92
N GLU A 132 16.86 -8.56 16.48
CA GLU A 132 17.52 -9.01 15.25
C GLU A 132 16.81 -8.46 14.00
N ILE A 133 16.51 -7.16 13.96
CA ILE A 133 15.59 -6.60 12.98
C ILE A 133 16.20 -6.63 11.61
N LEU A 134 17.44 -6.15 11.48
CA LEU A 134 18.14 -6.16 10.21
C LEU A 134 19.66 -6.16 10.40
N PRO A 135 20.40 -6.84 9.53
CA PRO A 135 21.84 -6.71 9.45
C PRO A 135 22.23 -5.36 8.85
N ASN A 136 23.47 -4.93 9.12
CA ASN A 136 24.05 -3.72 8.52
C ASN A 136 24.08 -3.78 6.98
N ASP A 137 24.14 -4.99 6.42
CA ASP A 137 24.11 -5.25 4.99
C ASP A 137 22.85 -6.04 4.62
N PHE A 138 22.10 -5.55 3.65
CA PHE A 138 20.94 -6.24 3.08
C PHE A 138 20.78 -5.86 1.60
N VAL A 139 20.01 -6.66 0.88
CA VAL A 139 19.54 -6.35 -0.47
C VAL A 139 18.03 -6.26 -0.51
N PHE A 140 17.50 -5.28 -1.24
CA PHE A 140 16.05 -5.20 -1.46
C PHE A 140 15.63 -6.18 -2.55
N ASN A 141 14.54 -6.91 -2.27
CA ASN A 141 13.80 -7.68 -3.27
C ASN A 141 12.46 -6.98 -3.52
N PHE A 142 12.24 -6.56 -4.77
CA PHE A 142 11.10 -5.72 -5.12
C PHE A 142 9.90 -6.56 -5.58
N HIS A 143 8.74 -6.20 -5.05
CA HIS A 143 7.44 -6.74 -5.42
C HIS A 143 6.52 -5.58 -5.79
N HIS A 144 5.55 -5.81 -6.69
CA HIS A 144 4.56 -4.81 -7.05
C HIS A 144 3.19 -5.18 -6.48
N ASP A 145 2.54 -4.21 -5.84
CA ASP A 145 1.18 -4.35 -5.35
C ASP A 145 0.19 -4.28 -6.51
N LEU A 146 -0.64 -5.31 -6.67
CA LEU A 146 -1.63 -5.41 -7.74
C LEU A 146 -3.05 -5.02 -7.28
N THR A 147 -3.18 -4.39 -6.11
CA THR A 147 -4.48 -3.92 -5.59
C THR A 147 -5.17 -2.98 -6.57
N CYS A 148 -4.42 -2.06 -7.18
CA CYS A 148 -4.96 -1.16 -8.21
C CYS A 148 -5.44 -1.90 -9.47
N VAL A 149 -4.75 -2.98 -9.87
CA VAL A 149 -5.16 -3.85 -10.99
C VAL A 149 -6.48 -4.54 -10.66
N ARG A 150 -6.59 -5.11 -9.47
CA ARG A 150 -7.82 -5.75 -8.98
C ARG A 150 -8.99 -4.76 -8.97
N GLU A 151 -8.77 -3.55 -8.48
CA GLU A 151 -9.79 -2.49 -8.46
C GLU A 151 -10.24 -2.11 -9.88
N LEU A 152 -9.30 -1.96 -10.81
CA LEU A 152 -9.60 -1.67 -12.20
C LEU A 152 -10.47 -2.78 -12.82
N PHE A 153 -10.12 -4.05 -12.64
CA PHE A 153 -10.94 -5.17 -13.13
C PHE A 153 -12.31 -5.27 -12.45
N GLN A 154 -12.42 -4.91 -11.17
CA GLN A 154 -13.71 -4.89 -10.49
C GLN A 154 -14.69 -3.89 -11.12
N ARG A 155 -14.20 -2.77 -11.68
CA ARG A 155 -15.03 -1.78 -12.37
C ARG A 155 -15.67 -2.29 -13.65
N PHE A 156 -15.09 -3.32 -14.27
CA PHE A 156 -15.64 -3.97 -15.47
C PHE A 156 -16.71 -5.02 -15.15
N LYS A 157 -16.95 -5.34 -13.87
CA LYS A 157 -18.01 -6.29 -13.50
C LYS A 157 -19.38 -5.69 -13.80
N ILE A 158 -20.28 -6.55 -14.27
CA ILE A 158 -21.63 -6.15 -14.67
C ILE A 158 -22.39 -5.41 -13.57
N ASN A 159 -22.25 -5.82 -12.31
CA ASN A 159 -22.88 -5.14 -11.17
C ASN A 159 -22.39 -3.70 -11.05
N HIS A 160 -21.08 -3.47 -11.24
CA HIS A 160 -20.50 -2.14 -11.17
C HIS A 160 -20.93 -1.27 -12.35
N LEU A 161 -21.01 -1.84 -13.55
CA LEU A 161 -21.55 -1.14 -14.72
C LEU A 161 -23.02 -0.76 -14.54
N ALA A 162 -23.82 -1.67 -13.97
CA ALA A 162 -25.22 -1.45 -13.65
C ALA A 162 -25.39 -0.28 -12.66
N ASP A 163 -24.62 -0.29 -11.57
CA ASP A 163 -24.61 0.77 -10.55
C ASP A 163 -24.26 2.14 -11.16
N GLN A 164 -23.23 2.19 -12.01
CA GLN A 164 -22.76 3.45 -12.60
C GLN A 164 -23.65 4.01 -13.71
N THR A 165 -24.34 3.15 -14.46
CA THR A 165 -25.28 3.56 -15.51
C THR A 165 -26.70 3.81 -14.98
N ASN A 166 -26.96 3.43 -13.72
CA ASN A 166 -28.29 3.34 -13.13
C ASN A 166 -29.24 2.49 -13.99
N ILE A 167 -28.72 1.38 -14.54
CA ILE A 167 -29.46 0.37 -15.29
C ILE A 167 -29.54 -0.87 -14.38
N PRO A 168 -30.73 -1.46 -14.15
CA PRO A 168 -30.82 -2.69 -13.36
C PRO A 168 -29.89 -3.79 -13.89
N GLN A 169 -29.15 -4.45 -13.01
CA GLN A 169 -28.17 -5.47 -13.39
C GLN A 169 -28.79 -6.58 -14.27
N GLU A 170 -30.02 -6.98 -13.97
CA GLU A 170 -30.75 -7.98 -14.75
C GLU A 170 -31.03 -7.49 -16.17
N LEU A 171 -31.47 -6.25 -16.33
CA LEU A 171 -31.72 -5.62 -17.63
C LEU A 171 -30.42 -5.50 -18.44
N LEU A 172 -29.34 -5.04 -17.81
CA LEU A 172 -28.02 -4.97 -18.44
C LEU A 172 -27.53 -6.36 -18.88
N SER A 173 -27.79 -7.40 -18.09
CA SER A 173 -27.46 -8.79 -18.45
C SER A 173 -28.25 -9.26 -19.68
N GLN A 174 -29.52 -8.87 -19.78
CA GLN A 174 -30.35 -9.18 -20.94
C GLN A 174 -29.86 -8.46 -22.21
N PHE A 175 -29.36 -7.22 -22.08
CA PHE A 175 -28.71 -6.52 -23.20
C PHE A 175 -27.47 -7.27 -23.70
N LEU A 176 -26.58 -7.68 -22.78
CA LEU A 176 -25.33 -8.37 -23.12
C LEU A 176 -25.55 -9.77 -23.70
N THR A 177 -26.65 -10.43 -23.35
CA THR A 177 -27.02 -11.75 -23.87
C THR A 177 -27.94 -11.68 -25.09
N ASN A 178 -28.16 -10.47 -25.63
CA ASN A 178 -29.04 -10.22 -26.79
C ASN A 178 -30.49 -10.69 -26.59
N LYS A 179 -30.95 -10.80 -25.33
CA LYS A 179 -32.34 -11.13 -24.98
C LYS A 179 -33.26 -9.92 -25.06
N GLN A 180 -32.70 -8.73 -24.83
CA GLN A 180 -33.35 -7.44 -25.03
C GLN A 180 -32.37 -6.47 -25.68
N HIS A 181 -32.88 -5.38 -26.24
CA HIS A 181 -32.06 -4.33 -26.85
C HIS A 181 -32.17 -3.03 -26.04
N PRO A 182 -31.05 -2.33 -25.80
CA PRO A 182 -31.07 -1.05 -25.11
C PRO A 182 -31.74 0.02 -25.97
N SER A 183 -32.42 0.97 -25.33
CA SER A 183 -32.79 2.23 -25.97
C SER A 183 -31.55 3.04 -26.35
N THR A 184 -31.69 4.03 -27.24
CA THR A 184 -30.59 4.93 -27.61
C THR A 184 -29.94 5.60 -26.39
N LYS A 185 -30.73 6.00 -25.39
CA LYS A 185 -30.21 6.63 -24.16
C LYS A 185 -29.41 5.64 -23.31
N GLU A 186 -29.86 4.39 -23.20
CA GLU A 186 -29.14 3.35 -22.45
C GLU A 186 -27.85 2.96 -23.17
N ALA A 187 -27.90 2.80 -24.49
CA ALA A 187 -26.72 2.53 -25.30
C ALA A 187 -25.66 3.63 -25.14
N GLN A 188 -26.06 4.91 -25.17
CA GLN A 188 -25.15 6.04 -24.93
C GLN A 188 -24.53 6.02 -23.54
N LYS A 189 -25.31 5.72 -22.49
CA LYS A 189 -24.76 5.60 -21.12
C LYS A 189 -23.71 4.50 -21.01
N ILE A 190 -24.01 3.34 -21.59
CA ILE A 190 -23.10 2.20 -21.61
C ILE A 190 -21.83 2.56 -22.39
N GLU A 191 -21.97 3.15 -23.57
CA GLU A 191 -20.86 3.59 -24.41
C GLU A 191 -19.96 4.59 -23.67
N MET A 192 -20.53 5.66 -23.10
CA MET A 192 -19.76 6.68 -22.36
C MET A 192 -18.98 6.06 -21.21
N LEU A 193 -19.59 5.13 -20.47
CA LEU A 193 -18.94 4.46 -19.36
C LEU A 193 -17.79 3.55 -19.85
N ILE A 194 -18.02 2.74 -20.89
CA ILE A 194 -16.97 1.89 -21.47
C ILE A 194 -15.81 2.74 -22.01
N GLN A 195 -16.10 3.85 -22.68
CA GLN A 195 -15.07 4.77 -23.17
C GLN A 195 -14.28 5.40 -22.02
N GLN A 196 -14.95 5.77 -20.92
CA GLN A 196 -14.28 6.26 -19.72
C GLN A 196 -13.34 5.20 -19.13
N LEU A 197 -13.84 3.98 -18.92
CA LEU A 197 -13.02 2.87 -18.43
C LEU A 197 -11.85 2.57 -19.38
N GLY A 198 -12.07 2.64 -20.69
CA GLY A 198 -11.02 2.53 -21.71
C GLY A 198 -9.91 3.56 -21.53
N ARG A 199 -10.26 4.84 -21.28
CA ARG A 199 -9.28 5.89 -20.98
C ARG A 199 -8.53 5.62 -19.67
N GLU A 200 -9.22 5.13 -18.64
CA GLU A 200 -8.59 4.75 -17.38
C GLU A 200 -7.57 3.62 -17.56
N MET A 201 -7.89 2.60 -18.37
CA MET A 201 -6.96 1.51 -18.70
C MET A 201 -5.74 1.98 -19.50
N ILE A 202 -5.92 2.88 -20.48
CA ILE A 202 -4.80 3.41 -21.28
C ILE A 202 -3.80 4.17 -20.38
N ASN A 203 -4.30 4.86 -19.36
CA ASN A 203 -3.47 5.62 -18.43
C ASN A 203 -2.95 4.78 -17.24
N PHE A 204 -3.28 3.50 -17.19
CA PHE A 204 -2.86 2.61 -16.12
C PHE A 204 -1.36 2.30 -16.21
N SER A 205 -0.67 2.33 -15.08
CA SER A 205 0.76 2.03 -14.99
C SER A 205 1.10 1.46 -13.61
N LEU A 206 1.94 0.42 -13.60
CA LEU A 206 2.53 -0.18 -12.39
C LEU A 206 3.93 0.37 -12.07
N LEU A 207 4.54 1.09 -13.02
CA LEU A 207 5.93 1.56 -13.02
C LEU A 207 5.96 3.06 -13.26
#